data_AF-A0A924NH90-F1
#
_entry.id   AF-A0A924NH90-F1
#
_cell.length_a   1.000
_cell.length_b   1.000
_cell.length_c   1.000
_cell.angle_alpha   90.00
_cell.angle_beta   90.00
_cell.angle_gamma   90.00
#
_symmetry.space_group_name_H-M   'P 1'
#
loop_
_entity.id
_entity.type
_entity.pdbx_description
1 polymer ?
#
loop_
_entity_poly.entity_id
_entity_poly.type
_entity_poly.pdbx_seq_one_letter_code
_entity_poly.pdbx_strand_id
1 'polypeptide(L)'
;MSDQTFLEWPFFEPRHLDLAAGLEAWCIANLPVDHTDVDAACRGLVALLGAGGWLRHSGAEEGERLDLRSLCLIRETLARHDGLADFSFAMQGLGMGAISLFGTPSQRAWLERTRSGGAIAGFALTEPGSGS
;
A
#
# COMPACT_ATOMS: atom_id res chain seq x y z
N MET A 1 14.71 18.42 -3.12
CA MET A 1 14.20 17.15 -3.69
C MET A 1 15.01 16.03 -3.07
N SER A 2 14.36 14.94 -2.69
CA SER A 2 15.05 13.71 -2.28
C SER A 2 15.89 13.19 -3.46
N ASP A 3 17.01 12.54 -3.14
CA ASP A 3 17.81 11.85 -4.14
C ASP A 3 16.97 10.75 -4.81
N GLN A 4 16.95 10.74 -6.14
CA GLN A 4 16.22 9.76 -6.96
C GLN A 4 17.17 8.93 -7.84
N THR A 5 18.49 9.14 -7.73
CA THR A 5 19.49 8.41 -8.53
C THR A 5 19.45 6.90 -8.29
N PHE A 6 18.97 6.47 -7.13
CA PHE A 6 18.76 5.06 -6.81
C PHE A 6 17.75 4.37 -7.74
N LEU A 7 16.84 5.10 -8.37
CA LEU A 7 15.89 4.55 -9.34
C LEU A 7 16.60 4.08 -10.63
N GLU A 8 17.81 4.57 -10.91
CA GLU A 8 18.64 4.14 -12.05
C GLU A 8 19.45 2.87 -11.75
N TRP A 9 19.43 2.38 -10.50
CA TRP A 9 20.13 1.14 -10.14
C TRP A 9 19.54 -0.06 -10.90
N PRO A 10 20.37 -1.10 -11.18
CA PRO A 10 19.95 -2.26 -11.98
C PRO A 10 18.89 -3.16 -11.30
N PHE A 11 18.43 -2.77 -10.10
CA PHE A 11 17.34 -3.44 -9.40
C PHE A 11 15.96 -2.98 -9.87
N PHE A 12 15.84 -1.78 -10.43
CA PHE A 12 14.58 -1.22 -10.90
C PHE A 12 14.42 -1.40 -12.42
N GLU A 13 13.18 -1.29 -12.87
CA GLU A 13 12.76 -1.46 -14.26
C GLU A 13 11.97 -0.22 -14.64
N PRO A 14 11.79 0.12 -15.94
CA PRO A 14 11.09 1.34 -16.35
C PRO A 14 9.73 1.53 -15.66
N ARG A 15 8.95 0.46 -15.51
CA ARG A 15 7.66 0.48 -14.78
C ARG A 15 7.75 0.94 -13.32
N HIS A 16 8.89 0.75 -12.65
CA HIS A 16 9.12 1.23 -11.30
C HIS A 16 9.37 2.75 -11.26
N LEU A 17 10.04 3.29 -12.28
CA LEU A 17 10.26 4.72 -12.43
C LEU A 17 8.92 5.43 -12.70
N ASP A 18 8.12 4.85 -13.62
CA ASP A 18 6.78 5.35 -13.93
C ASP A 18 5.87 5.34 -12.69
N LEU A 19 5.92 4.26 -11.90
CA LEU A 19 5.18 4.15 -10.64
C LEU A 19 5.61 5.23 -9.65
N ALA A 20 6.91 5.42 -9.43
CA ALA A 20 7.43 6.41 -8.49
C ALA A 20 7.04 7.84 -8.92
N ALA A 21 7.18 8.17 -10.20
CA ALA A 21 6.81 9.48 -10.72
C ALA A 21 5.29 9.74 -10.64
N GLY A 22 4.48 8.74 -11.00
CA GLY A 22 3.02 8.83 -10.91
C GLY A 22 2.53 9.01 -9.49
N LEU A 23 3.10 8.25 -8.55
CA LEU A 23 2.74 8.36 -7.14
C LEU A 23 3.21 9.69 -6.53
N GLU A 24 4.41 10.18 -6.86
CA GLU A 24 4.88 11.49 -6.40
C GLU A 24 3.91 12.61 -6.81
N ALA A 25 3.50 12.62 -8.09
CA ALA A 25 2.54 13.59 -8.59
C ALA A 25 1.18 13.47 -7.88
N TRP A 26 0.74 12.25 -7.59
CA TRP A 26 -0.49 12.01 -6.85
C TRP A 26 -0.39 12.49 -5.40
N CYS A 27 0.71 12.24 -4.71
CA CYS A 27 0.93 12.69 -3.33
C CYS A 27 0.87 14.21 -3.24
N ILE A 28 1.57 14.92 -4.14
CA ILE A 28 1.56 16.39 -4.18
C ILE A 28 0.14 16.96 -4.31
N ALA A 29 -0.74 16.27 -5.04
CA ALA A 29 -2.11 16.72 -5.28
C ALA A 29 -3.10 16.34 -4.15
N ASN A 30 -2.80 15.33 -3.34
CA ASN A 30 -3.78 14.70 -2.44
C ASN A 30 -3.36 14.69 -0.96
N LEU A 31 -2.08 14.92 -0.63
CA LEU A 31 -1.51 14.80 0.70
C LEU A 31 -0.81 16.11 1.13
N PRO A 32 -0.65 16.36 2.44
CA PRO A 32 -1.18 15.57 3.56
C PRO A 32 -2.68 15.76 3.76
N VAL A 33 -3.30 14.86 4.54
CA VAL A 33 -4.70 15.02 4.98
C VAL A 33 -4.76 15.57 6.42
N ASP A 34 -5.94 15.95 6.89
CA ASP A 34 -6.16 16.32 8.29
C ASP A 34 -6.06 15.08 9.20
N HIS A 35 -5.30 15.19 10.31
CA HIS A 35 -5.03 14.11 11.26
C HIS A 35 -5.81 14.26 12.58
N THR A 36 -6.74 15.22 12.67
CA THR A 36 -7.53 15.48 13.89
C THR A 36 -8.39 14.28 14.30
N ASP A 37 -8.98 13.58 13.33
CA ASP A 37 -9.65 12.29 13.53
C ASP A 37 -8.95 11.22 12.69
N VAL A 38 -8.04 10.48 13.31
CA VAL A 38 -7.20 9.47 12.65
C VAL A 38 -8.03 8.31 12.08
N ASP A 39 -9.20 8.06 12.66
CA ASP A 39 -10.09 6.98 12.30
C ASP A 39 -10.83 7.33 11.00
N ALA A 40 -11.34 8.56 10.92
CA ALA A 40 -11.92 9.10 9.70
C ALA A 40 -10.86 9.28 8.61
N ALA A 41 -9.68 9.78 8.96
CA ALA A 41 -8.57 9.98 8.03
C ALA A 41 -8.09 8.66 7.41
N CYS A 42 -7.89 7.59 8.20
CA CYS A 42 -7.51 6.28 7.66
C CYS A 42 -8.57 5.73 6.68
N ARG A 43 -9.86 5.84 7.02
CA ARG A 43 -10.96 5.40 6.13
C ARG A 43 -10.94 6.17 4.81
N GLY A 44 -10.77 7.50 4.89
CA GLY A 44 -10.66 8.37 3.73
C GLY A 44 -9.43 8.05 2.86
N LEU A 45 -8.26 7.84 3.49
CA LEU A 45 -7.01 7.51 2.81
C LEU A 45 -7.09 6.15 2.11
N VAL A 46 -7.65 5.11 2.73
CA VAL A 46 -7.84 3.80 2.07
C VAL A 46 -8.74 3.94 0.84
N ALA A 47 -9.85 4.68 0.96
CA ALA A 47 -10.73 4.93 -0.19
C ALA A 47 -10.02 5.73 -1.30
N LEU A 48 -9.27 6.77 -0.94
CA LEU A 48 -8.57 7.64 -1.88
C LEU A 48 -7.41 6.90 -2.59
N LEU A 49 -6.63 6.11 -1.86
CA LEU A 49 -5.57 5.25 -2.40
C LEU A 49 -6.13 4.16 -3.32
N GLY A 50 -7.29 3.58 -2.96
CA GLY A 50 -8.02 2.62 -3.78
C GLY A 50 -8.52 3.23 -5.08
N ALA A 51 -9.12 4.42 -5.02
CA ALA A 51 -9.58 5.17 -6.18
C ALA A 51 -8.42 5.60 -7.11
N GLY A 52 -7.27 5.96 -6.53
CA GLY A 52 -6.02 6.20 -7.28
C GLY A 52 -5.39 4.91 -7.85
N GLY A 53 -5.88 3.75 -7.42
CA GLY A 53 -5.42 2.46 -7.89
C GLY A 53 -4.09 1.98 -7.28
N TRP A 54 -3.58 2.69 -6.28
CA TRP A 54 -2.32 2.39 -5.60
C TRP A 54 -2.44 1.10 -4.77
N LEU A 55 -3.60 0.86 -4.16
CA LEU A 55 -3.85 -0.36 -3.39
C LEU A 55 -3.84 -1.63 -4.26
N ARG A 56 -3.84 -1.54 -5.60
CA ARG A 56 -3.65 -2.73 -6.46
C ARG A 56 -2.34 -3.46 -6.18
N HIS A 57 -1.32 -2.77 -5.66
CA HIS A 57 -0.03 -3.38 -5.34
C HIS A 57 -0.02 -4.11 -3.98
N SER A 58 -1.03 -3.92 -3.13
CA SER A 58 -1.05 -4.44 -1.75
C SER A 58 -1.45 -5.91 -1.63
N GLY A 59 -1.57 -6.64 -2.74
CA GLY A 59 -2.00 -8.03 -2.75
C GLY A 59 -1.74 -8.69 -4.10
N ALA A 60 -1.76 -10.02 -4.14
CA ALA A 60 -1.55 -10.80 -5.36
C ALA A 60 -2.57 -11.94 -5.46
N GLU A 61 -3.28 -11.98 -6.59
CA GLU A 61 -4.17 -13.07 -6.98
C GLU A 61 -3.41 -14.33 -7.41
N GLU A 62 -4.14 -15.39 -7.75
CA GLU A 62 -3.53 -16.60 -8.31
C GLU A 62 -2.81 -16.29 -9.65
N GLY A 63 -1.54 -16.70 -9.75
CA GLY A 63 -0.68 -16.40 -10.90
C GLY A 63 -0.03 -15.02 -10.88
N GLU A 64 -0.43 -14.13 -9.97
CA GLU A 64 0.26 -12.86 -9.73
C GLU A 64 1.40 -13.05 -8.72
N ARG A 65 2.32 -12.07 -8.69
CA ARG A 65 3.39 -12.01 -7.68
C ARG A 65 3.41 -10.61 -7.06
N LEU A 66 3.65 -10.58 -5.75
CA LEU A 66 3.95 -9.33 -5.06
C LEU A 66 5.29 -8.78 -5.56
N ASP A 67 5.26 -7.61 -6.18
CA ASP A 67 6.48 -6.90 -6.56
C ASP A 67 6.97 -6.04 -5.38
N LEU A 68 7.91 -6.60 -4.62
CA LEU A 68 8.44 -5.96 -3.42
C LEU A 68 9.06 -4.60 -3.71
N ARG A 69 9.65 -4.39 -4.90
CA ARG A 69 10.23 -3.09 -5.27
C ARG A 69 9.16 -2.03 -5.43
N SER A 70 8.04 -2.38 -6.05
CA SER A 70 6.87 -1.49 -6.14
C SER A 70 6.31 -1.17 -4.75
N LEU A 71 6.15 -2.18 -3.88
CA LEU A 71 5.70 -1.97 -2.50
C LEU A 71 6.63 -1.03 -1.72
N CYS A 72 7.95 -1.22 -1.81
CA CYS A 72 8.93 -0.35 -1.16
C CYS A 72 8.85 1.09 -1.67
N LEU A 73 8.80 1.29 -3.00
CA LEU A 73 8.70 2.63 -3.59
C LEU A 73 7.42 3.36 -3.19
N ILE A 74 6.30 2.64 -3.12
CA ILE A 74 5.02 3.22 -2.69
C ILE A 74 5.11 3.69 -1.24
N ARG A 75 5.59 2.82 -0.34
CA ARG A 75 5.73 3.16 1.08
C ARG A 75 6.71 4.29 1.31
N GLU A 76 7.87 4.25 0.66
CA GLU A 76 8.87 5.32 0.74
C GLU A 76 8.28 6.67 0.31
N THR A 77 7.56 6.69 -0.81
CA THR A 77 6.96 7.91 -1.35
C THR A 77 5.83 8.43 -0.46
N LEU A 78 4.91 7.56 -0.04
CA LEU A 78 3.82 7.95 0.86
C LEU A 78 4.37 8.49 2.19
N ALA A 79 5.35 7.81 2.80
CA ALA A 79 5.89 8.20 4.10
C ALA A 79 6.61 9.55 4.07
N ARG A 80 7.20 9.95 2.93
CA ARG A 80 7.78 11.30 2.76
C ARG A 80 6.72 12.41 2.79
N HIS A 81 5.48 12.11 2.41
CA HIS A 81 4.40 13.10 2.28
C HIS A 81 3.42 13.07 3.46
N ASP A 82 3.00 11.88 3.89
CA ASP A 82 2.07 11.68 5.00
C ASP A 82 2.23 10.27 5.60
N GLY A 83 2.67 10.21 6.86
CA GLY A 83 2.85 8.94 7.58
C GLY A 83 1.56 8.13 7.76
N LEU A 84 0.39 8.78 7.83
CA LEU A 84 -0.89 8.11 7.94
C LEU A 84 -1.32 7.50 6.60
N ALA A 85 -0.91 8.11 5.47
CA ALA A 85 -1.10 7.55 4.14
C ALA A 85 -0.22 6.30 3.94
N ASP A 86 1.05 6.33 4.35
CA ASP A 86 1.90 5.13 4.36
C ASP A 86 1.30 4.03 5.23
N PHE A 87 0.89 4.36 6.46
CA PHE A 87 0.24 3.41 7.36
C PHE A 87 -0.99 2.76 6.71
N SER A 88 -1.87 3.57 6.13
CA SER A 88 -3.09 3.11 5.47
C SER A 88 -2.80 2.15 4.31
N PHE A 89 -1.80 2.44 3.48
CA PHE A 89 -1.35 1.53 2.42
C PHE A 89 -0.73 0.24 2.98
N ALA A 90 0.18 0.37 3.95
CA ALA A 90 0.94 -0.73 4.51
C ALA A 90 0.03 -1.78 5.16
N MET A 91 -1.02 -1.34 5.87
CA MET A 91 -1.96 -2.23 6.54
C MET A 91 -2.82 -3.06 5.58
N GLN A 92 -3.16 -2.52 4.39
CA GLN A 92 -3.83 -3.29 3.34
C GLN A 92 -2.93 -4.44 2.87
N GLY A 93 -1.63 -4.15 2.70
CA GLY A 93 -0.61 -5.13 2.34
C GLY A 93 -0.42 -6.21 3.39
N LEU A 94 -0.17 -5.79 4.63
CA LEU A 94 0.09 -6.70 5.75
C LEU A 94 -1.13 -7.59 6.05
N GLY A 95 -2.33 -7.00 6.08
CA GLY A 95 -3.57 -7.72 6.37
C GLY A 95 -3.94 -8.76 5.29
N MET A 96 -3.56 -8.53 4.04
CA MET A 96 -3.87 -9.43 2.92
C MET A 96 -2.69 -10.27 2.43
N GLY A 97 -1.51 -10.14 3.05
CA GLY A 97 -0.31 -10.88 2.67
C GLY A 97 -0.49 -12.39 2.81
N ALA A 98 -1.03 -12.85 3.94
CA ALA A 98 -1.31 -14.28 4.16
C ALA A 98 -2.32 -14.85 3.16
N ILE A 99 -3.34 -14.07 2.78
CA ILE A 99 -4.32 -14.46 1.77
C ILE A 99 -3.70 -14.51 0.37
N SER A 100 -2.82 -13.56 0.04
CA SER A 100 -2.10 -13.54 -1.24
C SER A 100 -1.15 -14.75 -1.39
N LEU A 101 -0.56 -15.21 -0.30
CA LEU A 101 0.39 -16.33 -0.31
C LEU A 101 -0.30 -17.70 -0.20
N PHE A 102 -1.30 -17.81 0.68
CA PHE A 102 -1.84 -19.10 1.13
C PHE A 102 -3.36 -19.21 1.03
N GLY A 103 -4.05 -18.15 0.60
CA GLY A 103 -5.50 -18.13 0.52
C GLY A 103 -6.05 -19.08 -0.54
N THR A 104 -7.18 -19.70 -0.22
CA THR A 104 -8.05 -20.39 -1.19
C THR A 104 -8.65 -19.38 -2.18
N PRO A 105 -9.18 -19.82 -3.34
CA PRO A 105 -9.84 -18.93 -4.29
C PRO A 105 -10.94 -18.06 -3.66
N SER A 106 -11.74 -18.63 -2.74
CA SER A 106 -12.79 -17.88 -2.04
C SER A 106 -12.27 -16.81 -1.08
N GLN A 107 -11.09 -17.02 -0.47
CA GLN A 107 -10.44 -16.02 0.38
C GLN A 107 -9.77 -14.95 -0.47
N ARG A 108 -9.13 -15.35 -1.58
CA ARG A 108 -8.49 -14.43 -2.53
C ARG A 108 -9.49 -13.46 -3.17
N ALA A 109 -10.74 -13.87 -3.38
CA ALA A 109 -11.81 -12.97 -3.85
C ALA A 109 -12.01 -11.70 -2.97
N TRP A 110 -11.53 -11.68 -1.73
CA TRP A 110 -11.54 -10.48 -0.89
C TRP A 110 -10.50 -9.43 -1.29
N LEU A 111 -9.44 -9.82 -2.02
CA LEU A 111 -8.40 -8.91 -2.49
C LEU A 111 -8.99 -7.79 -3.32
N GLU A 112 -9.97 -8.06 -4.18
CA GLU A 112 -10.66 -7.04 -4.99
C GLU A 112 -11.20 -5.91 -4.12
N ARG A 113 -11.91 -6.25 -3.02
CA ARG A 113 -12.49 -5.24 -2.11
C ARG A 113 -11.42 -4.42 -1.40
N THR A 114 -10.32 -5.06 -1.01
CA THR A 114 -9.22 -4.35 -0.32
C THR A 114 -8.38 -3.50 -1.28
N ARG A 115 -8.19 -3.95 -2.53
CA ARG A 115 -7.43 -3.26 -3.58
C ARG A 115 -8.22 -2.09 -4.19
N SER A 116 -9.55 -2.12 -4.10
CA SER A 116 -10.41 -1.01 -4.50
C SER A 116 -10.60 0.04 -3.39
N GLY A 117 -10.10 -0.22 -2.17
CA GLY A 117 -10.37 0.61 -0.99
C GLY A 117 -11.79 0.46 -0.41
N GLY A 118 -12.55 -0.56 -0.84
CA GLY A 118 -13.91 -0.86 -0.35
C GLY A 118 -13.95 -1.73 0.90
N ALA A 119 -12.79 -2.20 1.37
CA ALA A 119 -12.61 -2.91 2.64
C ALA A 119 -11.24 -2.57 3.24
N ILE A 120 -11.18 -2.47 4.56
CA ILE A 120 -9.93 -2.26 5.31
C ILE A 120 -9.48 -3.59 5.89
N ALA A 121 -8.23 -3.96 5.64
CA ALA A 121 -7.65 -5.20 6.17
C ALA A 121 -6.99 -4.97 7.54
N GLY A 122 -6.80 -6.06 8.28
CA GLY A 122 -6.09 -6.06 9.56
C GLY A 122 -5.30 -7.34 9.75
N PHE A 123 -4.23 -7.27 10.54
CA PHE A 123 -3.39 -8.42 10.86
C PHE A 123 -3.30 -8.58 12.38
N ALA A 124 -4.05 -9.54 12.90
CA ALA A 124 -4.11 -9.84 14.33
C ALA A 124 -3.21 -11.03 14.66
N LEU A 125 -2.00 -10.73 15.13
CA LEU A 125 -1.02 -11.74 15.56
C LEU A 125 -0.68 -11.60 17.05
N THR A 126 -0.42 -10.37 17.50
CA THR A 126 0.05 -10.05 18.85
C THR A 126 -1.07 -10.20 19.88
N GLU A 127 -0.71 -10.76 21.04
CA GLU A 127 -1.56 -10.86 22.23
C GLU A 127 -0.90 -10.11 23.42
N PRO A 128 -1.63 -9.75 24.50
CA PRO A 128 -1.09 -8.94 25.61
C PRO A 128 0.21 -9.45 26.27
N GLY A 129 0.54 -10.73 26.11
CA GLY A 129 1.78 -11.34 26.63
C GLY A 129 2.66 -12.01 25.58
N SER A 130 2.41 -11.81 24.27
CA SER A 130 3.14 -12.51 23.20
C SER A 130 3.38 -11.62 21.98
N GLY A 131 4.64 -11.43 21.60
CA GLY A 131 5.01 -10.61 20.44
C GLY A 131 6.42 -10.81 19.88
N SER A 132 7.45 -10.97 20.72
CA SER A 132 8.87 -11.07 20.34
C SER A 132 9.40 -12.49 20.25
#